data_AF-A0AA43ZX84-F1
#
_entry.id   AF-A0AA43ZX84-F1
#
_cell.length_a   1.000
_cell.length_b   1.000
_cell.length_c   1.000
_cell.angle_alpha   90.00
_cell.angle_beta   90.00
_cell.angle_gamma   90.00
#
_symmetry.space_group_name_H-M   'P 1'
#
loop_
_entity.id
_entity.type
_entity.pdbx_description
1 polymer ?
#
loop_
_entity_poly.entity_id
_entity_poly.type
_entity_poly.pdbx_seq_one_letter_code
_entity_poly.pdbx_strand_id
1 'polypeptide(L)'
;MTIDFENKKYAKLKSADNDEFKDLVGGIIAPGENILQTYKAGRDGVVFTSKRLVAINVQGVTGKQKAVTVIPYAKIATYSVETASVIDIDSTLTVWVGGLGFFTFEFTAKSDVSAICRCINQCDD
;
A
#
# COMPACT_ATOMS: atom_id res chain seq x y z
N MET A 1 20.46 4.44 -11.46
CA MET A 1 19.10 3.91 -11.30
C MET A 1 18.54 4.53 -10.03
N THR A 2 17.93 5.71 -10.15
CA THR A 2 17.28 6.38 -9.02
C THR A 2 16.01 5.60 -8.71
N ILE A 3 15.89 5.08 -7.49
CA ILE A 3 14.61 4.55 -7.03
C ILE A 3 13.71 5.78 -6.92
N ASP A 4 12.77 5.89 -7.85
CA ASP A 4 11.83 7.00 -7.88
C ASP A 4 10.82 6.82 -6.74
N PHE A 5 11.12 7.48 -5.63
CA PHE A 5 10.26 7.60 -4.45
C PHE A 5 9.34 8.83 -4.55
N GLU A 6 9.38 9.60 -5.65
CA GLU A 6 8.65 10.86 -5.71
C GLU A 6 7.14 10.62 -5.86
N ASN A 7 6.42 10.93 -4.78
CA ASN A 7 5.00 11.29 -4.76
C ASN A 7 4.09 10.34 -5.55
N LYS A 8 4.24 9.03 -5.33
CA LYS A 8 3.47 8.01 -6.05
C LYS A 8 2.05 7.93 -5.55
N LYS A 9 1.11 7.95 -6.50
CA LYS A 9 -0.33 7.85 -6.26
C LYS A 9 -0.90 6.55 -6.84
N TYR A 10 -1.59 5.79 -6.00
CA TYR A 10 -2.34 4.59 -6.34
C TYR A 10 -3.84 4.90 -6.24
N ALA A 11 -4.50 5.07 -7.38
CA ALA A 11 -5.89 5.48 -7.44
C ALA A 11 -6.84 4.30 -7.69
N LYS A 12 -8.08 4.42 -7.22
CA LYS A 12 -9.17 3.44 -7.46
C LYS A 12 -8.87 2.03 -6.94
N LEU A 13 -8.21 1.95 -5.79
CA LEU A 13 -7.88 0.70 -5.12
C LEU A 13 -9.15 0.03 -4.59
N LYS A 14 -9.38 -1.21 -5.00
CA LYS A 14 -10.47 -2.06 -4.53
C LYS A 14 -9.92 -3.20 -3.69
N SER A 15 -10.68 -3.63 -2.69
CA SER A 15 -10.34 -4.84 -1.93
C SER A 15 -10.15 -6.02 -2.88
N ALA A 16 -9.11 -6.81 -2.61
CA ALA A 16 -8.80 -8.03 -3.36
C ALA A 16 -8.51 -9.17 -2.38
N ASP A 17 -8.39 -10.38 -2.90
CA ASP A 17 -7.97 -11.53 -2.12
C ASP A 17 -6.52 -11.35 -1.64
N ASN A 18 -6.21 -11.84 -0.44
CA ASN A 18 -4.86 -11.74 0.12
C ASN A 18 -3.81 -12.54 -0.68
N ASP A 19 -4.23 -13.53 -1.47
CA ASP A 19 -3.36 -14.28 -2.38
C ASP A 19 -3.13 -13.60 -3.74
N GLU A 20 -3.80 -12.48 -4.05
CA GLU A 20 -3.71 -11.80 -5.37
C GLU A 20 -2.27 -11.50 -5.81
N PHE A 21 -1.39 -11.16 -4.86
CA PHE A 21 0.02 -10.84 -5.13
C PHE A 21 1.01 -11.81 -4.50
N LYS A 22 0.56 -13.02 -4.14
CA LYS A 22 1.37 -14.02 -3.43
C LYS A 22 2.69 -14.34 -4.11
N ASP A 23 2.72 -14.41 -5.44
CA ASP A 23 3.96 -14.69 -6.20
C ASP A 23 5.02 -13.58 -6.06
N LEU A 24 4.59 -12.34 -5.79
CA LEU A 24 5.50 -11.21 -5.62
C LEU A 24 5.86 -10.99 -4.15
N VAL A 25 4.89 -11.18 -3.27
CA VAL A 25 5.02 -10.81 -1.86
C VAL A 25 5.51 -12.00 -1.01
N GLY A 26 5.23 -13.23 -1.43
CA GLY A 26 5.57 -14.44 -0.68
C GLY A 26 7.07 -14.61 -0.39
N GLY A 27 7.95 -14.16 -1.29
CA GLY A 27 9.40 -14.22 -1.10
C GLY A 27 9.99 -13.11 -0.21
N ILE A 28 9.21 -12.09 0.15
CA ILE A 28 9.69 -10.91 0.90
C ILE A 28 9.05 -10.79 2.30
N ILE A 29 8.00 -11.55 2.57
CA ILE A 29 7.36 -11.64 3.88
C ILE A 29 8.32 -12.34 4.85
N ALA A 30 8.51 -11.75 6.03
CA ALA A 30 9.33 -12.34 7.08
C ALA A 30 8.61 -13.51 7.77
N PRO A 31 9.33 -14.45 8.41
CA PRO A 31 8.69 -15.45 9.25
C PRO A 31 7.76 -14.81 10.30
N GLY A 32 6.54 -15.34 10.41
CA GLY A 32 5.50 -14.85 11.33
C GLY A 32 4.85 -13.53 10.96
N GLU A 33 5.19 -12.94 9.80
CA GLU A 33 4.49 -11.77 9.27
C GLU A 33 3.25 -12.22 8.47
N ASN A 34 2.10 -11.61 8.76
CA ASN A 34 0.82 -11.98 8.16
C ASN A 34 0.34 -10.91 7.19
N ILE A 35 -0.23 -11.32 6.04
CA ILE A 35 -0.98 -10.43 5.17
C ILE A 35 -2.30 -10.11 5.86
N LEU A 36 -2.60 -8.82 5.99
CA LEU A 36 -3.81 -8.34 6.65
C LEU A 36 -4.88 -7.97 5.63
N GLN A 37 -4.52 -7.13 4.67
CA GLN A 37 -5.41 -6.64 3.62
C GLN A 37 -4.64 -6.41 2.32
N THR A 38 -5.29 -6.70 1.20
CA THR A 38 -4.76 -6.44 -0.14
C THR A 38 -5.74 -5.60 -0.94
N TYR A 39 -5.20 -4.59 -1.64
CA TYR A 39 -5.97 -3.76 -2.55
C TYR A 39 -5.30 -3.68 -3.91
N LYS A 40 -6.10 -3.59 -4.98
CA LYS A 40 -5.62 -3.53 -6.36
C LYS A 40 -6.34 -2.50 -7.21
N ALA A 41 -5.64 -1.99 -8.20
CA ALA A 41 -6.18 -1.18 -9.30
C ALA A 41 -5.54 -1.67 -10.61
N GLY A 42 -6.31 -2.42 -11.41
CA GLY A 42 -5.77 -3.09 -12.59
C GLY A 42 -4.69 -4.10 -12.22
N ARG A 43 -3.44 -3.81 -12.57
CA ARG A 43 -2.27 -4.66 -12.29
C ARG A 43 -1.45 -4.18 -11.09
N ASP A 44 -1.70 -2.96 -10.64
CA ASP A 44 -1.00 -2.35 -9.52
C ASP A 44 -1.77 -2.63 -8.22
N GLY A 45 -1.10 -2.47 -7.09
CA GLY A 45 -1.75 -2.68 -5.81
C GLY A 45 -0.90 -2.33 -4.61
N VAL A 46 -1.48 -2.55 -3.45
CA VAL A 46 -0.81 -2.42 -2.16
C VAL A 46 -1.24 -3.56 -1.26
N VAL A 47 -0.26 -4.20 -0.62
CA VAL A 47 -0.46 -5.25 0.38
C VAL A 47 -0.06 -4.70 1.74
N PHE A 48 -0.99 -4.71 2.69
CA PHE A 48 -0.74 -4.37 4.08
C PHE A 48 -0.48 -5.64 4.87
N THR A 49 0.67 -5.70 5.53
CA THR A 49 1.04 -6.81 6.43
C THR A 49 1.03 -6.33 7.87
N SER A 50 1.33 -7.24 8.80
CA SER A 50 1.52 -6.91 10.21
C SER A 50 2.79 -6.09 10.51
N LYS A 51 3.63 -5.76 9.52
CA LYS A 51 4.91 -5.05 9.72
C LYS A 51 5.17 -3.89 8.76
N ARG A 52 4.53 -3.91 7.57
CA ARG A 52 4.85 -3.00 6.47
C ARG A 52 3.72 -2.97 5.46
N LEU A 53 3.73 -1.92 4.64
CA LEU A 53 2.99 -1.93 3.39
C LEU A 53 3.94 -2.23 2.22
N VAL A 54 3.41 -2.92 1.21
CA VAL A 54 4.12 -3.34 0.01
C VAL A 54 3.37 -2.81 -1.19
N ALA A 55 3.89 -1.74 -1.80
CA ALA A 55 3.32 -1.12 -2.97
C ALA A 55 3.87 -1.77 -4.26
N ILE A 56 2.97 -2.18 -5.16
CA ILE A 56 3.28 -2.96 -6.36
C ILE A 56 2.91 -2.13 -7.57
N ASN A 57 3.87 -1.92 -8.46
CA ASN A 57 3.68 -1.21 -9.73
C ASN A 57 4.19 -2.08 -10.88
N VAL A 58 3.30 -2.39 -11.83
CA VAL A 58 3.61 -3.19 -13.01
C VAL A 58 3.91 -2.27 -14.18
N GLN A 59 5.19 -2.21 -14.53
CA GLN A 59 5.73 -1.36 -15.58
C GLN A 59 5.81 -2.07 -16.94
N GLY A 60 5.80 -1.27 -18.00
CA GLY A 60 6.00 -1.72 -19.37
C GLY A 60 4.77 -2.33 -20.05
N VAL A 61 4.83 -2.37 -21.39
CA VAL A 61 3.73 -2.83 -22.25
C VAL A 61 3.39 -4.30 -22.00
N THR A 62 4.40 -5.15 -21.81
CA THR A 62 4.22 -6.58 -21.55
C THR A 62 3.86 -6.91 -20.10
N GLY A 63 3.97 -5.95 -19.17
CA GLY A 63 3.72 -6.14 -17.75
C GLY A 63 4.67 -7.13 -17.04
N LYS A 64 5.79 -7.49 -17.68
CA LYS A 64 6.78 -8.40 -17.11
C LYS A 64 7.65 -7.73 -16.05
N GLN A 65 7.87 -6.43 -16.15
CA GLN A 65 8.65 -5.68 -15.17
C GLN A 65 7.73 -5.28 -14.03
N LYS A 66 8.01 -5.80 -12.85
CA LYS A 66 7.25 -5.53 -11.64
C LYS A 66 8.18 -4.84 -10.65
N ALA A 67 7.80 -3.65 -10.20
CA ALA A 67 8.49 -2.92 -9.15
C ALA A 67 7.73 -3.10 -7.84
N VAL A 68 8.45 -3.48 -6.79
CA VAL A 68 7.91 -3.62 -5.44
C VAL A 68 8.61 -2.62 -4.56
N THR A 69 7.84 -1.78 -3.87
CA THR A 69 8.33 -0.83 -2.87
C THR A 69 7.84 -1.27 -1.51
N VAL A 70 8.76 -1.51 -0.58
CA VAL A 70 8.45 -1.95 0.78
C VAL A 70 8.64 -0.76 1.71
N ILE A 71 7.59 -0.41 2.45
CA ILE A 71 7.62 0.68 3.43
C ILE A 71 7.31 0.08 4.81
N PRO A 72 8.34 -0.17 5.64
CA PRO A 72 8.16 -0.55 7.03
C PRO A 72 7.36 0.50 7.78
N TYR A 73 6.43 0.07 8.64
CA TYR A 73 5.61 1.02 9.40
C TYR A 73 6.47 1.94 10.28
N ALA A 74 7.52 1.40 10.92
CA ALA A 74 8.50 2.17 11.70
C ALA A 74 9.33 3.20 10.88
N LYS A 75 9.13 3.32 9.56
CA LYS A 75 9.74 4.33 8.70
C LYS A 75 8.74 5.37 8.19
N ILE A 76 7.46 5.21 8.49
CA ILE A 76 6.43 6.19 8.21
C ILE A 76 6.60 7.30 9.26
N ALA A 77 7.01 8.49 8.81
CA ALA A 77 7.20 9.64 9.69
C ALA A 77 5.86 10.24 10.14
N THR A 78 4.86 10.19 9.26
CA THR A 78 3.48 10.59 9.55
C THR A 78 2.54 10.04 8.48
N TYR A 79 1.24 9.97 8.77
CA TYR A 79 0.22 9.63 7.79
C TYR A 79 -1.05 10.48 7.99
N SER A 80 -1.85 10.59 6.94
CA SER A 80 -3.15 11.29 6.94
C SER A 80 -4.21 10.38 6.32
N VAL A 81 -5.41 10.41 6.88
CA VAL A 81 -6.59 9.75 6.32
C VAL A 81 -7.66 10.79 6.07
N GLU A 82 -8.13 10.82 4.83
CA GLU A 82 -9.25 11.66 4.41
C GLU A 82 -10.41 10.76 3.98
N THR A 83 -11.57 10.90 4.62
CA THR A 83 -12.80 10.24 4.17
C THR A 83 -13.45 11.12 3.09
N ALA A 84 -13.56 10.62 1.86
CA ALA A 84 -14.11 11.41 0.77
C ALA A 84 -15.65 11.29 0.76
N SER A 85 -16.34 12.44 0.77
CA SER A 85 -17.81 12.51 0.78
C SER A 85 -18.43 12.58 -0.62
N VAL A 86 -17.72 12.14 -1.67
CA VAL A 86 -18.15 12.30 -3.08
C VAL A 86 -18.08 10.98 -3.87
N ILE A 87 -19.22 10.30 -3.88
CA ILE A 87 -19.81 9.30 -4.81
C ILE A 87 -18.98 8.08 -5.27
N ASP A 88 -17.65 8.10 -5.34
CA ASP A 88 -16.85 6.93 -5.80
C ASP A 88 -15.58 6.61 -4.98
N ILE A 89 -15.02 7.57 -4.24
CA ILE A 89 -13.85 7.36 -3.36
C ILE A 89 -14.35 7.39 -1.92
N ASP A 90 -14.04 6.34 -1.16
CA ASP A 90 -14.46 6.24 0.23
C ASP A 90 -13.40 6.87 1.14
N SER A 91 -12.12 6.67 0.85
CA SER A 91 -11.03 7.11 1.71
C SER A 91 -9.71 7.24 0.97
N THR A 92 -8.88 8.17 1.43
CA THR A 92 -7.52 8.39 0.95
C THR A 92 -6.55 8.27 2.10
N LEU A 93 -5.53 7.42 1.98
CA LEU A 93 -4.42 7.31 2.91
C LEU A 93 -3.18 7.94 2.26
N THR A 94 -2.57 8.92 2.91
CA THR A 94 -1.26 9.43 2.52
C THR A 94 -0.25 9.12 3.61
N VAL A 95 0.89 8.52 3.25
CA VAL A 95 1.98 8.18 4.16
C VAL A 95 3.24 8.93 3.75
N TRP A 96 3.90 9.59 4.69
CA TRP A 96 5.17 10.27 4.48
C TRP A 96 6.31 9.42 5.01
N VAL A 97 7.33 9.20 4.19
CA VAL A 97 8.53 8.43 4.52
C VAL A 97 9.68 9.42 4.67
N GLY A 98 10.25 9.49 5.87
CA GLY A 98 11.25 10.50 6.24
C GLY A 98 12.41 10.59 5.24
N GLY A 99 12.59 11.77 4.65
CA GLY A 99 13.67 12.04 3.68
C GLY A 99 13.51 11.40 2.30
N LEU A 100 12.43 10.66 2.03
CA LEU A 100 12.22 9.94 0.77
C LEU A 100 11.01 10.45 -0.03
N GLY A 101 9.97 10.98 0.62
CA GLY A 101 8.77 11.50 -0.04
C GLY A 101 7.48 10.97 0.59
N PHE A 102 6.40 10.91 -0.20
CA PHE A 102 5.13 10.37 0.25
C PHE A 102 4.46 9.46 -0.78
N PHE A 103 3.56 8.61 -0.30
CA PHE A 103 2.72 7.74 -1.10
C PHE A 103 1.26 8.01 -0.78
N THR A 104 0.42 8.11 -1.81
CA THR A 104 -1.02 8.32 -1.67
C THR A 104 -1.76 7.10 -2.21
N PHE A 105 -2.69 6.57 -1.43
CA PHE A 105 -3.53 5.42 -1.76
C PHE A 105 -5.01 5.85 -1.68
N GLU A 106 -5.72 5.85 -2.80
CA GLU A 106 -7.15 6.18 -2.85
C GLU A 106 -7.97 4.89 -3.00
N PHE A 107 -8.81 4.63 -2.02
CA PHE A 107 -9.62 3.43 -1.94
C PHE A 107 -11.08 3.72 -2.33
N THR A 108 -11.66 2.80 -3.08
CA THR A 108 -13.06 2.85 -3.53
C THR A 108 -13.83 1.73 -2.86
N ALA A 109 -15.04 2.01 -2.38
CA ALA A 109 -16.01 1.05 -1.85
C ALA A 109 -15.48 0.06 -0.77
N LYS A 110 -16.01 0.15 0.45
CA LYS A 110 -15.90 -0.88 1.52
C LYS A 110 -14.46 -1.21 1.96
N SER A 111 -13.57 -0.23 1.95
CA SER A 111 -12.21 -0.40 2.49
C SER A 111 -12.18 -0.08 3.99
N ASP A 112 -11.75 -1.03 4.83
CA ASP A 112 -11.52 -0.76 6.26
C ASP A 112 -10.16 -0.06 6.45
N VAL A 113 -10.11 1.22 6.05
CA VAL A 113 -8.90 2.05 6.24
C VAL A 113 -8.57 2.21 7.73
N SER A 114 -9.58 2.11 8.61
CA SER A 114 -9.36 2.15 10.06
C SER A 114 -8.53 0.97 10.57
N ALA A 115 -8.73 -0.24 10.04
CA ALA A 115 -7.90 -1.39 10.35
C ALA A 115 -6.44 -1.18 9.94
N ILE A 116 -6.21 -0.60 8.77
CA ILE A 116 -4.86 -0.28 8.27
C ILE A 116 -4.16 0.70 9.23
N CYS A 117 -4.85 1.76 9.64
CA CYS A 117 -4.30 2.74 10.58
C CYS A 117 -3.95 2.13 11.93
N ARG A 118 -4.78 1.22 12.45
CA ARG A 118 -4.46 0.49 13.69
C ARG A 118 -3.14 -0.27 13.58
N CYS A 119 -2.88 -0.88 12.42
CA CYS A 119 -1.64 -1.64 12.20
C CYS A 119 -0.40 -0.75 12.09
N ILE A 120 -0.53 0.43 11.47
CA ILE A 120 0.56 1.41 11.42
C ILE A 120 0.90 1.86 12.85
N ASN A 121 -0.10 2.22 13.66
CA ASN A 121 0.10 2.71 15.03
C ASN A 121 0.69 1.67 15.99
N GLN A 122 0.37 0.38 15.83
CA GLN A 122 0.88 -0.68 16.70
C GLN A 122 2.38 -0.99 16.51
N CYS A 123 3.02 -0.45 15.46
CA CYS A 123 4.43 -0.68 15.17
C CYS A 123 5.35 0.50 15.55
N ASP A 124 4.78 1.58 16.10
CA ASP A 124 5.52 2.75 16.59
C ASP A 124 5.85 2.67 18.10
N ASP A 125 5.40 1.62 18.79
CA ASP A 125 5.76 1.27 20.18
C ASP A 125 6.95 0.28 20.24
#